data_AF-A0A645GP76-F1
#
_entry.id   AF-A0A645GP76-F1
#
_cell.length_a   1.000
_cell.length_b   1.000
_cell.length_c   1.000
_cell.angle_alpha   90.00
_cell.angle_beta   90.00
_cell.angle_gamma   90.00
#
_symmetry.space_group_name_H-M   'P 1'
#
loop_
_entity.id
_entity.type
_entity.pdbx_description
1 polymer ?
#
loop_
_entity_poly.entity_id
_entity_poly.type
_entity_poly.pdbx_seq_one_letter_code
_entity_poly.pdbx_strand_id
1 'polypeptide(L)'
;MISYGSGAPGGIFFPLLVLGALTGAIYGNVLVNFFGFNPEFVNNFIILAMAGYFTAIVRAPITGSILITEMTGSFSHLLSLSVISIVAYLVADLLKSEPIYESLLDRLLKNNGKEQTSGDSKDKLILEVPVCLDCEMDGKEIKDLDLPSDCLLVGIRRGEKEIIPNGSTTIHSGDYLLVLVNENKAALTNEELLKISGQPGI
;
A
#
# COMPACT_ATOMS: atom_id res chain seq x y z
N MET A 1 22.15 7.09 11.31
CA MET A 1 20.81 7.60 10.91
C MET A 1 20.84 8.93 10.18
N ILE A 2 21.68 9.91 10.58
CA ILE A 2 21.76 11.24 9.93
C ILE A 2 21.96 11.16 8.40
N SER A 3 22.88 10.31 7.93
CA SER A 3 23.17 10.17 6.50
C SER A 3 22.05 9.55 5.66
N TYR A 4 21.22 8.68 6.23
CA TYR A 4 20.08 8.12 5.49
C TYR A 4 18.86 9.05 5.56
N GLY A 5 18.64 9.69 6.71
CA GLY A 5 17.58 10.67 6.90
C GLY A 5 17.76 11.96 6.10
N SER A 6 18.97 12.24 5.58
CA SER A 6 19.24 13.43 4.75
C SER A 6 18.75 13.30 3.30
N GLY A 7 18.23 12.14 2.89
CA GLY A 7 17.75 11.91 1.52
C GLY A 7 18.86 11.79 0.47
N ALA A 8 20.11 11.63 0.90
CA ALA A 8 21.21 11.34 -0.03
C ALA A 8 21.02 9.96 -0.68
N PRO A 9 21.37 9.78 -1.98
CA PRO A 9 21.24 8.50 -2.65
C PRO A 9 22.14 7.46 -1.97
N GLY A 10 21.54 6.49 -1.30
CA GLY A 10 22.26 5.46 -0.56
C GLY A 10 21.34 4.36 -0.02
N GLY A 11 21.90 3.17 0.16
CA GLY A 11 21.18 2.02 0.73
C GLY A 11 21.30 1.94 2.25
N ILE A 12 20.22 1.51 2.91
CA ILE A 12 20.25 1.16 4.35
C ILE A 12 20.95 -0.17 4.65
N PHE A 13 21.15 -0.97 3.62
CA PHE A 13 21.57 -2.36 3.73
C PHE A 13 22.87 -2.56 4.53
N PHE A 14 23.96 -1.91 4.10
CA PHE A 14 25.28 -2.11 4.71
C PHE A 14 25.35 -1.57 6.15
N PRO A 15 24.84 -0.37 6.48
CA PRO A 15 24.77 0.09 7.86
C PRO A 15 24.02 -0.86 8.81
N LEU A 16 22.96 -1.52 8.33
CA LEU A 16 22.22 -2.51 9.13
C LEU A 16 23.09 -3.72 9.46
N LEU A 17 23.86 -4.23 8.50
CA LEU A 17 24.78 -5.34 8.74
C LEU A 17 25.89 -4.98 9.72
N VAL A 18 26.45 -3.77 9.61
CA VAL A 18 27.48 -3.30 10.55
C VAL A 18 26.93 -3.23 11.98
N LEU A 19 25.69 -2.74 12.16
CA LEU A 19 25.03 -2.72 13.47
C LEU A 19 24.79 -4.13 14.01
N GLY A 20 24.36 -5.06 13.16
CA GLY A 20 24.25 -6.49 13.51
C GLY A 20 25.59 -7.10 13.92
N ALA A 21 26.67 -6.79 13.20
CA ALA A 21 28.00 -7.27 13.53
C ALA A 21 28.51 -6.73 14.87
N LEU A 22 28.33 -5.43 15.11
CA LEU A 22 28.74 -4.79 16.35
C LEU A 22 27.96 -5.35 17.55
N THR A 23 26.65 -5.54 17.41
CA THR A 23 25.83 -6.14 18.48
C THR A 23 26.26 -7.58 18.78
N GLY A 24 26.52 -8.39 17.74
CA GLY A 24 27.06 -9.74 17.91
C GLY A 24 28.46 -9.77 18.52
N ALA A 25 29.33 -8.82 18.15
CA ALA A 25 30.69 -8.70 18.70
C ALA A 25 30.66 -8.34 20.18
N ILE A 26 29.80 -7.38 20.57
CA ILE A 26 29.60 -7.03 21.98
C ILE A 26 29.08 -8.24 22.76
N TYR A 27 28.06 -8.92 22.23
CA TYR A 27 27.49 -10.11 22.87
C TYR A 27 28.53 -11.24 23.04
N GLY A 28 29.27 -11.56 21.97
CA GLY A 28 30.31 -12.59 22.01
C GLY A 28 31.45 -12.25 22.99
N ASN A 29 31.92 -11.00 23.00
CA ASN A 29 32.96 -10.57 23.95
C ASN A 29 32.48 -10.60 25.40
N VAL A 30 31.21 -10.26 25.67
CA VAL A 30 30.64 -10.39 27.01
C VAL A 30 30.62 -11.85 27.45
N LEU A 31 30.22 -12.78 26.58
CA LEU A 31 30.22 -14.21 26.90
C LEU A 31 31.63 -14.76 27.16
N VAL A 32 32.63 -14.35 26.38
CA VAL A 32 34.02 -14.78 26.59
C VAL A 32 34.57 -14.24 27.90
N ASN A 33 34.43 -12.93 28.16
CA ASN A 33 35.07 -12.29 29.30
C ASN A 33 34.37 -12.59 30.64
N PHE A 34 33.04 -12.70 30.67
CA PHE A 34 32.30 -12.93 31.91
C PHE A 34 31.95 -14.40 32.16
N PHE A 35 31.71 -15.18 31.12
CA PHE A 35 31.28 -16.59 31.23
C PHE A 35 32.38 -17.59 30.84
N GLY A 36 33.56 -17.13 30.41
CA GLY A 36 34.70 -17.99 30.10
C GLY A 36 34.55 -18.82 28.83
N PHE A 37 33.70 -18.38 27.88
CA PHE A 37 33.56 -19.06 26.58
C PHE A 37 34.84 -18.98 25.76
N ASN A 38 35.05 -19.96 24.86
CA ASN A 38 36.20 -19.95 23.95
C ASN A 38 36.10 -18.74 22.98
N PRO A 39 37.16 -17.92 22.85
CA PRO A 39 37.23 -16.80 21.92
C PRO A 39 36.91 -17.14 20.45
N GLU A 40 37.14 -18.39 20.02
CA GLU A 40 36.86 -18.82 18.65
C GLU A 40 35.38 -18.68 18.25
N PHE A 41 34.45 -18.71 19.21
CA PHE A 41 33.02 -18.59 18.93
C PHE A 41 32.55 -17.16 18.66
N VAL A 42 33.36 -16.14 18.95
CA VAL A 42 32.96 -14.72 18.78
C VAL A 42 32.56 -14.43 17.33
N ASN A 43 33.31 -14.96 16.36
CA ASN A 43 33.01 -14.79 14.94
C ASN A 43 31.65 -15.40 14.57
N ASN A 44 31.30 -16.54 15.15
CA ASN A 44 29.99 -17.17 14.90
C ASN A 44 28.86 -16.27 15.42
N PHE A 45 29.00 -15.71 16.62
CA PHE A 45 28.00 -14.79 17.18
C PHE A 45 27.84 -13.53 16.34
N ILE A 46 28.92 -12.99 15.79
CA ILE A 46 28.88 -11.85 14.87
C ILE A 46 28.04 -12.19 13.63
N ILE A 47 28.36 -13.28 12.95
CA ILE A 47 27.69 -13.69 11.70
C ILE A 47 26.19 -13.97 11.95
N LEU A 48 25.88 -14.65 13.05
CA LEU A 48 24.51 -14.97 13.44
C LEU A 48 23.70 -13.71 13.79
N ALA A 49 24.31 -12.75 14.49
CA ALA A 49 23.68 -11.47 14.82
C ALA A 49 23.45 -10.60 13.58
N MET A 50 24.36 -10.62 12.60
CA MET A 50 24.19 -9.92 11.32
C MET A 50 22.93 -10.40 10.59
N ALA A 51 22.73 -11.73 10.48
CA ALA A 51 21.56 -12.30 9.84
C ALA A 51 20.26 -11.98 10.61
N GLY A 52 20.25 -12.20 11.92
CA GLY A 52 19.07 -11.92 12.76
C GLY A 52 18.66 -10.45 12.72
N TYR A 53 19.62 -9.53 12.82
CA TYR A 53 19.37 -8.08 12.78
C TYR A 53 18.81 -7.64 11.43
N PHE A 54 19.38 -8.14 10.33
CA PHE A 54 18.87 -7.88 9.00
C PHE A 54 17.42 -8.37 8.83
N THR A 55 17.14 -9.61 9.24
CA THR A 55 15.81 -10.19 9.08
C THR A 55 14.76 -9.51 9.95
N ALA A 56 15.09 -9.11 11.18
CA ALA A 56 14.17 -8.39 12.06
C ALA A 56 13.68 -7.06 11.43
N ILE A 57 14.54 -6.40 10.65
CA ILE A 57 14.26 -5.07 10.06
C ILE A 57 13.66 -5.18 8.66
N VAL A 58 14.19 -6.07 7.82
CA VAL A 58 13.82 -6.19 6.40
C VAL A 58 12.70 -7.19 6.15
N ARG A 59 12.45 -8.13 7.08
CA ARG A 59 11.44 -9.19 6.96
C ARG A 59 11.68 -10.21 5.85
N ALA A 60 12.94 -10.51 5.56
CA ALA A 60 13.34 -11.50 4.56
C ALA A 60 14.32 -12.55 5.17
N PRO A 61 13.82 -13.62 5.82
CA PRO A 61 14.65 -14.59 6.54
C PRO A 61 15.57 -15.41 5.62
N ILE A 62 15.05 -15.88 4.49
CA ILE A 62 15.83 -16.69 3.53
C ILE A 62 16.85 -15.82 2.81
N THR A 63 16.44 -14.65 2.31
CA THR A 63 17.33 -13.70 1.64
C THR A 63 18.46 -13.24 2.54
N GLY A 64 18.16 -12.92 3.81
CA GLY A 64 19.17 -12.54 4.80
C GLY A 64 20.18 -13.65 5.05
N SER A 65 19.71 -14.89 5.25
CA SER A 65 20.58 -16.04 5.49
C SER A 65 21.51 -16.32 4.32
N ILE A 66 20.99 -16.33 3.08
CA ILE A 66 21.77 -16.56 1.86
C ILE A 66 22.83 -15.47 1.69
N LEU A 67 22.45 -14.20 1.85
CA LEU A 67 23.36 -13.08 1.67
C LEU A 67 24.53 -13.14 2.65
N ILE A 68 24.27 -13.42 3.92
CA ILE A 68 25.33 -13.55 4.92
C ILE A 68 26.24 -14.74 4.60
N THR A 69 25.67 -15.86 4.14
CA THR A 69 26.47 -16.99 3.64
C THR A 69 27.36 -16.59 2.47
N GLU A 70 26.86 -15.82 1.51
CA GLU A 70 27.67 -15.33 0.38
C GLU A 70 28.79 -14.39 0.82
N MET A 71 28.51 -13.44 1.73
CA MET A 71 29.52 -12.50 2.23
C MET A 71 30.61 -13.17 3.07
N THR A 72 30.27 -14.26 3.79
CA THR A 72 31.21 -14.99 4.63
C THR A 72 31.94 -16.11 3.87
N GLY A 73 31.46 -16.49 2.69
CA GLY A 73 32.07 -17.51 1.82
C GLY A 73 32.00 -18.93 2.38
N SER A 74 31.16 -19.21 3.39
CA SER A 74 31.05 -20.53 4.02
C SER A 74 29.61 -20.94 4.28
N PHE A 75 29.25 -22.13 3.78
CA PHE A 75 27.93 -22.73 3.98
C PHE A 75 27.77 -23.43 5.34
N SER A 76 28.84 -23.51 6.13
CA SER A 76 28.85 -24.25 7.41
C SER A 76 27.81 -23.74 8.42
N HIS A 77 27.41 -22.46 8.30
CA HIS A 77 26.46 -21.82 9.20
C HIS A 77 25.05 -21.65 8.63
N LEU A 78 24.79 -22.08 7.38
CA LEU A 78 23.54 -21.78 6.68
C LEU A 78 22.29 -22.21 7.46
N LEU A 79 22.32 -23.40 8.06
CA LEU A 79 21.19 -23.90 8.86
C LEU A 79 20.97 -23.02 10.10
N SER A 80 22.04 -22.73 10.85
CA SER A 80 21.98 -21.89 12.05
C SER A 80 21.51 -20.46 11.73
N LEU A 81 21.96 -19.90 10.61
CA LEU A 81 21.53 -18.58 10.12
C LEU A 81 20.03 -18.58 9.79
N SER A 82 19.55 -19.64 9.15
CA SER A 82 18.13 -19.78 8.79
C SER A 82 17.26 -19.85 10.04
N VAL A 83 17.65 -20.64 11.04
CA VAL A 83 16.92 -20.76 12.30
C VAL A 83 16.87 -19.41 13.03
N ILE A 84 17.99 -18.72 13.17
CA ILE A 84 18.04 -17.42 13.85
C ILE A 84 17.24 -16.36 13.10
N SER A 85 17.31 -16.35 11.77
CA SER A 85 16.53 -15.44 10.93
C SER A 85 15.03 -15.67 11.10
N ILE A 86 14.58 -16.93 11.13
CA ILE A 86 13.16 -17.25 11.39
C ILE A 86 12.74 -16.79 12.78
N VAL A 87 13.55 -17.05 13.81
CA VAL A 87 13.25 -16.60 15.18
C VAL A 87 13.18 -15.07 15.25
N ALA A 88 14.12 -14.37 14.63
CA ALA A 88 14.12 -12.91 14.58
C ALA A 88 12.89 -12.36 13.84
N TYR A 89 12.49 -13.00 12.74
CA TYR A 89 11.26 -12.67 12.02
C TYR A 89 10.03 -12.83 12.93
N LEU A 90 9.89 -13.98 13.59
CA LEU A 90 8.75 -14.24 14.47
C LEU A 90 8.70 -13.26 15.64
N VAL A 91 9.83 -12.98 16.29
CA VAL A 91 9.90 -12.03 17.41
C VAL A 91 9.46 -10.64 16.95
N ALA A 92 10.00 -10.16 15.83
CA ALA A 92 9.61 -8.85 15.34
C ALA A 92 8.14 -8.83 14.88
N ASP A 93 7.59 -9.94 14.36
CA ASP A 93 6.18 -10.03 13.93
C ASP A 93 5.23 -9.99 15.13
N LEU A 94 5.57 -10.72 16.21
CA LEU A 94 4.87 -10.66 17.50
C LEU A 94 4.87 -9.25 18.11
N LEU A 95 5.96 -8.50 17.93
CA LEU A 95 6.07 -7.10 18.34
C LEU A 95 5.31 -6.12 17.41
N LYS A 96 4.68 -6.62 16.34
CA LYS A 96 3.94 -5.85 15.33
C LYS A 96 4.77 -4.72 14.71
N SER A 97 6.08 -4.93 14.54
CA SER A 97 6.93 -3.92 13.89
C SER A 97 6.81 -4.03 12.37
N GLU A 98 6.46 -2.95 11.68
CA GLU A 98 6.38 -2.96 10.22
C GLU A 98 7.76 -3.18 9.56
N PRO A 99 7.81 -3.85 8.39
CA PRO A 99 9.02 -3.93 7.58
C PRO A 99 9.51 -2.53 7.19
N ILE A 100 10.83 -2.30 7.22
CA ILE A 100 11.38 -0.97 6.92
C ILE A 100 11.03 -0.49 5.51
N TYR A 101 11.03 -1.38 4.51
CA TYR A 101 10.76 -1.01 3.13
C TYR A 101 9.28 -0.65 2.90
N GLU A 102 8.35 -1.29 3.61
CA GLU A 102 6.93 -0.91 3.61
C GLU A 102 6.74 0.46 4.25
N SER A 103 7.34 0.69 5.42
CA SER A 103 7.27 1.99 6.09
C SER A 103 7.85 3.13 5.25
N LEU A 104 8.91 2.86 4.48
CA LEU A 104 9.49 3.80 3.54
C LEU A 104 8.57 4.02 2.32
N LEU A 105 8.00 2.95 1.77
CA LEU A 105 7.05 3.02 0.65
C LEU A 105 5.82 3.84 1.02
N ASP A 106 5.23 3.59 2.19
CA ASP A 106 4.10 4.34 2.72
C ASP A 106 4.40 5.84 2.87
N ARG A 107 5.61 6.18 3.33
CA ARG A 107 6.05 7.58 3.41
C ARG A 107 6.15 8.21 2.03
N LEU A 108 6.67 7.50 1.03
CA LEU A 108 6.76 8.00 -0.34
C LEU A 108 5.37 8.19 -0.94
N LEU A 109 4.45 7.24 -0.78
CA LEU A 109 3.07 7.35 -1.26
C LEU A 109 2.32 8.50 -0.57
N LYS A 110 2.48 8.68 0.75
CA LYS A 110 1.90 9.83 1.47
C LYS A 110 2.45 11.17 1.03
N ASN A 111 3.74 11.24 0.69
CA ASN A 111 4.38 12.50 0.29
C ASN A 111 4.10 12.85 -1.18
N ASN A 112 4.02 11.85 -2.06
CA ASN A 112 3.62 12.01 -3.47
C ASN A 112 2.10 12.20 -3.63
N GLY A 113 1.31 11.72 -2.67
CA GLY A 113 -0.15 11.91 -2.61
C GLY A 113 -0.61 13.31 -2.18
N LYS A 114 0.28 14.31 -2.10
CA LYS A 114 -0.08 15.73 -1.90
C LYS A 114 -0.57 16.45 -3.17
N GLU A 115 -0.96 15.69 -4.20
CA GLU A 115 -1.98 16.11 -5.17
C GLU A 115 -3.37 15.55 -4.81
N GLN A 116 -3.64 15.27 -3.53
CA GLN A 116 -5.02 15.12 -3.05
C GLN A 116 -5.66 16.50 -2.99
N THR A 117 -6.40 16.82 -4.05
CA THR A 117 -7.54 17.74 -4.02
C THR A 117 -8.32 17.56 -2.71
N SER A 118 -8.64 18.68 -2.05
CA SER A 118 -9.34 18.76 -0.76
C SER A 118 -10.81 18.28 -0.81
N GLY A 119 -11.09 17.14 -1.44
CA GLY A 119 -12.39 16.49 -1.46
C GLY A 119 -12.29 15.10 -0.85
N ASP A 120 -13.20 14.82 0.07
CA ASP A 120 -13.48 13.51 0.66
C ASP A 120 -13.50 12.40 -0.41
N SER A 121 -12.33 11.78 -0.65
CA SER A 121 -12.09 10.88 -1.79
C SER A 121 -11.96 9.41 -1.37
N LYS A 122 -12.25 9.08 -0.11
CA LYS A 122 -12.09 7.69 0.32
C LYS A 122 -13.17 6.77 -0.24
N ASP A 123 -14.39 7.26 -0.44
CA ASP A 123 -15.52 6.39 -0.77
C ASP A 123 -16.37 7.00 -1.91
N LYS A 124 -15.92 6.89 -3.16
CA LYS A 124 -16.68 7.32 -4.36
C LYS A 124 -17.01 6.14 -5.26
N LEU A 125 -18.27 6.03 -5.67
CA LEU A 125 -18.80 4.97 -6.52
C LEU A 125 -19.32 5.57 -7.84
N ILE A 126 -19.12 4.89 -8.97
CA ILE A 126 -19.77 5.24 -10.24
C ILE A 126 -20.99 4.34 -10.42
N LEU A 127 -22.16 4.95 -10.53
CA LEU A 127 -23.42 4.31 -10.87
C LEU A 127 -23.67 4.43 -12.38
N GLU A 128 -24.09 3.35 -13.02
CA GLU A 128 -24.62 3.38 -14.39
C GLU A 128 -26.15 3.44 -14.33
N VAL A 129 -26.71 4.57 -14.75
CA VAL A 129 -28.17 4.80 -14.73
C VAL A 129 -28.71 4.77 -16.16
N PRO A 130 -29.55 3.79 -16.53
CA PRO A 130 -30.15 3.74 -17.87
C PRO A 130 -31.25 4.79 -18.01
N VAL A 131 -31.34 5.42 -19.19
CA VAL A 131 -32.39 6.37 -19.54
C VAL A 131 -33.48 5.67 -20.34
N CYS A 132 -34.66 5.51 -19.76
CA CYS A 132 -35.81 4.90 -20.42
C CYS A 132 -36.52 5.87 -21.39
N LEU A 133 -37.29 5.30 -22.33
CA LEU A 133 -38.17 6.07 -23.22
C LEU A 133 -39.20 6.87 -22.42
N ASP A 134 -39.45 8.10 -22.85
CA ASP A 134 -40.45 9.01 -22.26
C ASP A 134 -40.23 9.29 -20.75
N CYS A 135 -39.00 9.11 -20.26
CA CYS A 135 -38.65 9.50 -18.89
C CYS A 135 -38.38 11.01 -18.77
N GLU A 136 -38.33 11.53 -17.55
CA GLU A 136 -38.11 12.96 -17.31
C GLU A 136 -36.76 13.48 -17.81
N MET A 137 -35.79 12.59 -18.05
CA MET A 137 -34.47 12.93 -18.59
C MET A 137 -34.43 12.93 -20.13
N ASP A 138 -35.37 12.26 -20.80
CA ASP A 138 -35.33 12.06 -22.25
C ASP A 138 -35.56 13.40 -22.98
N GLY A 139 -34.63 13.76 -23.86
CA GLY A 139 -34.66 15.01 -24.64
C GLY A 139 -34.29 16.28 -23.87
N LYS A 140 -33.91 16.19 -22.58
CA LYS A 140 -33.44 17.35 -21.81
C LYS A 140 -31.94 17.58 -21.95
N GLU A 141 -31.53 18.84 -21.86
CA GLU A 141 -30.13 19.20 -21.67
C GLU A 141 -29.74 18.99 -20.20
N ILE A 142 -28.48 18.62 -19.95
CA ILE A 142 -27.99 18.32 -18.59
C ILE A 142 -28.14 19.50 -17.63
N LYS A 143 -28.00 20.74 -18.12
CA LYS A 143 -28.20 21.94 -17.29
C LYS A 143 -29.64 22.10 -16.77
N ASP A 144 -30.60 21.50 -17.47
CA ASP A 144 -32.04 21.58 -17.17
C ASP A 144 -32.52 20.31 -16.43
N LEU A 145 -31.58 19.46 -15.98
CA LEU A 145 -31.85 18.24 -15.27
C LEU A 145 -31.75 18.45 -13.75
N ASP A 146 -32.79 18.03 -13.03
CA ASP A 146 -32.85 18.08 -11.57
C ASP A 146 -32.06 16.90 -10.96
N LEU A 147 -30.74 16.94 -11.08
CA LEU A 147 -29.85 15.94 -10.47
C LEU A 147 -29.77 16.12 -8.95
N PRO A 148 -29.69 15.02 -8.17
CA PRO A 148 -29.46 15.08 -6.72
C PRO A 148 -28.17 15.85 -6.36
N SER A 149 -28.20 16.61 -5.27
CA SER A 149 -27.07 17.48 -4.86
C SER A 149 -25.78 16.73 -4.49
N ASP A 150 -25.87 15.43 -4.19
CA ASP A 150 -24.74 14.57 -3.81
C ASP A 150 -24.23 13.69 -4.96
N CYS A 151 -24.42 14.12 -6.21
CA CYS A 151 -23.94 13.39 -7.39
C CYS A 151 -23.26 14.28 -8.43
N LEU A 152 -22.41 13.68 -9.26
CA LEU A 152 -21.77 14.34 -10.39
C LEU A 152 -21.87 13.44 -11.62
N LEU A 153 -22.53 13.93 -12.68
CA LEU A 153 -22.55 13.26 -13.97
C LEU A 153 -21.18 13.42 -14.65
N VAL A 154 -20.45 12.32 -14.82
CA VAL A 154 -19.08 12.33 -15.36
C VAL A 154 -18.99 11.86 -16.81
N GLY A 155 -20.00 11.14 -17.29
CA GLY A 155 -20.00 10.55 -18.64
C GLY A 155 -21.39 10.13 -19.09
N ILE A 156 -21.57 9.99 -20.40
CA ILE A 156 -22.75 9.39 -21.02
C ILE A 156 -22.28 8.33 -22.01
N ARG A 157 -22.74 7.09 -21.83
CA ARG A 157 -22.50 6.01 -22.79
C ARG A 157 -23.72 5.83 -23.69
N ARG A 158 -23.55 6.14 -24.98
CA ARG A 158 -24.57 5.98 -26.03
C ARG A 158 -24.13 4.88 -26.99
N GLY A 159 -24.65 3.67 -26.77
CA GLY A 159 -24.17 2.46 -27.45
C GLY A 159 -22.73 2.15 -27.04
N GLU A 160 -21.80 2.10 -28.01
CA GLU A 160 -20.36 1.87 -27.76
C GLU A 160 -19.55 3.16 -27.57
N LYS A 161 -20.18 4.34 -27.71
CA LYS A 161 -19.49 5.63 -27.57
C LYS A 161 -19.65 6.18 -26.17
N GLU A 162 -18.54 6.60 -25.58
CA GLU A 162 -18.51 7.38 -24.36
C GLU A 162 -18.37 8.87 -24.70
N ILE A 163 -19.27 9.68 -24.14
CA ILE A 163 -19.40 11.12 -24.38
C ILE A 163 -19.12 11.83 -23.07
N ILE A 164 -18.23 12.82 -23.09
CA ILE A 164 -18.00 13.71 -21.94
C ILE A 164 -19.09 14.79 -21.97
N PRO A 165 -20.02 14.81 -21.00
CA PRO A 165 -21.12 15.75 -21.01
C PRO A 165 -20.69 17.18 -20.68
N ASN A 166 -21.43 18.13 -21.23
CA ASN A 166 -21.44 19.53 -20.81
C ASN A 166 -22.90 19.98 -20.54
N GLY A 167 -23.10 21.17 -20.00
CA GLY A 167 -24.46 21.66 -19.69
C GLY A 167 -25.44 21.65 -20.88
N SER A 168 -24.94 21.78 -22.11
CA SER A 168 -25.73 21.74 -23.34
C SER A 168 -25.90 20.34 -23.95
N THR A 169 -25.33 19.31 -23.33
CA THR A 169 -25.43 17.94 -23.86
C THR A 169 -26.83 17.42 -23.61
N THR A 170 -27.50 16.99 -24.68
CA THR A 170 -28.85 16.42 -24.61
C THR A 170 -28.81 14.92 -24.34
N ILE A 171 -29.55 14.50 -23.33
CA ILE A 171 -29.74 13.10 -22.96
C ILE A 171 -30.82 12.51 -23.86
N HIS A 172 -30.60 11.28 -24.33
CA HIS A 172 -31.57 10.56 -25.16
C HIS A 172 -31.90 9.21 -24.53
N SER A 173 -33.11 8.73 -24.75
CA SER A 173 -33.48 7.36 -24.40
C SER A 173 -32.51 6.32 -24.99
N GLY A 174 -32.15 5.34 -24.16
CA GLY A 174 -31.10 4.36 -24.47
C GLY A 174 -29.69 4.77 -24.06
N ASP A 175 -29.49 6.01 -23.57
CA ASP A 175 -28.24 6.41 -22.93
C ASP A 175 -28.06 5.72 -21.57
N TYR A 176 -26.79 5.50 -21.20
CA TYR A 176 -26.39 5.15 -19.84
C TYR A 176 -25.60 6.31 -19.24
N LEU A 177 -26.13 6.91 -18.18
CA LEU A 177 -25.48 7.99 -17.46
C LEU A 177 -24.47 7.41 -16.47
N LEU A 178 -23.22 7.86 -16.53
CA LEU A 178 -22.17 7.53 -15.58
C LEU A 178 -22.16 8.59 -14.49
N VAL A 179 -22.69 8.26 -13.32
CA VAL A 179 -22.88 9.20 -12.22
C VAL A 179 -21.98 8.84 -11.05
N LEU A 180 -21.08 9.76 -10.68
CA LEU A 180 -20.22 9.64 -9.52
C LEU A 180 -20.97 10.06 -8.25
N VAL A 181 -20.99 9.21 -7.23
CA VAL A 181 -21.66 9.43 -5.94
C VAL A 181 -20.73 9.07 -4.78
N ASN A 182 -21.04 9.55 -3.57
CA ASN A 182 -20.38 9.07 -2.34
C ASN A 182 -20.96 7.70 -1.94
N GLU A 183 -20.10 6.75 -1.58
CA GLU A 183 -20.49 5.38 -1.24
C GLU A 183 -21.53 5.30 -0.11
N ASN A 184 -21.40 6.16 0.90
CA ASN A 184 -22.30 6.19 2.06
C ASN A 184 -23.75 6.57 1.69
N LYS A 185 -23.94 7.24 0.55
CA LYS A 185 -25.25 7.70 0.06
C LYS A 185 -25.67 7.03 -1.24
N ALA A 186 -24.85 6.11 -1.77
CA ALA A 186 -25.04 5.53 -3.09
C ALA A 186 -26.42 4.88 -3.27
N ALA A 187 -26.94 4.19 -2.25
CA ALA A 187 -28.26 3.57 -2.30
C ALA A 187 -29.40 4.59 -2.48
N LEU A 188 -29.40 5.66 -1.66
CA LEU A 188 -30.42 6.71 -1.72
C LEU A 188 -30.37 7.47 -3.05
N THR A 189 -29.17 7.84 -3.48
CA THR A 189 -28.99 8.57 -4.74
C THR A 189 -29.34 7.70 -5.95
N ASN A 190 -29.06 6.40 -5.91
CA ASN A 190 -29.47 5.48 -6.97
C ASN A 190 -30.99 5.39 -7.08
N GLU A 191 -31.73 5.30 -5.97
CA GLU A 191 -33.20 5.28 -5.99
C GLU A 191 -33.79 6.56 -6.59
N GLU A 192 -33.23 7.74 -6.28
CA GLU A 192 -33.67 9.01 -6.86
C GLU A 192 -33.40 9.07 -8.37
N LEU A 193 -32.21 8.66 -8.80
CA LEU A 193 -31.82 8.64 -10.21
C LEU A 193 -32.68 7.68 -11.02
N LEU A 194 -32.98 6.50 -10.49
CA LEU A 194 -33.83 5.50 -11.15
C LEU A 194 -35.28 5.99 -11.33
N LYS A 195 -35.82 6.74 -10.37
CA LYS A 195 -37.17 7.35 -10.49
C LYS A 195 -37.23 8.33 -11.65
N ILE A 196 -36.25 9.21 -11.77
CA ILE A 196 -36.21 10.24 -12.81
C ILE A 196 -35.88 9.60 -14.18
N SER A 197 -35.13 8.49 -14.19
CA SER A 197 -34.74 7.79 -15.42
C SER A 197 -35.81 6.83 -15.96
N GLY A 198 -36.96 6.72 -15.27
CA GLY A 198 -38.13 5.97 -15.72
C GLY A 198 -38.10 4.48 -15.43
N GLN A 199 -37.18 4.00 -14.57
CA GLN A 199 -37.20 2.61 -14.09
C GLN A 199 -38.07 2.49 -12.83
N PRO A 200 -39.05 1.57 -12.78
CA PRO A 200 -39.71 1.24 -11.52
C PRO A 200 -38.70 0.57 -10.59
N GLY A 201 -38.55 1.12 -9.38
CA GLY A 201 -37.77 0.49 -8.32
C GLY A 201 -38.26 -0.94 -8.08
N ILE A 202 -37.31 -1.86 -7.90
CA ILE A 202 -37.58 -3.25 -7.50
C ILE A 202 -38.13 -3.28 -6.07
#